data_AF-A0A1C5QUN7-F1
#
_entry.id   AF-A0A1C5QUN7-F1
#
_cell.length_a   1.000
_cell.length_b   1.000
_cell.length_c   1.000
_cell.angle_alpha   90.00
_cell.angle_beta   90.00
_cell.angle_gamma   90.00
#
_symmetry.space_group_name_H-M   'P 1'
#
loop_
_entity.id
_entity.type
_entity.pdbx_description
1 polymer ?
#
loop_
_entity_poly.entity_id
_entity_poly.type
_entity_poly.pdbx_seq_one_letter_code
_entity_poly.pdbx_strand_id
1 'polypeptide(L)' 'MKSEQHYTVTKDADRLAPNWLASRINYKTIKLLYRDKDGHAELKRAQIGDTVQFNGRRLSVGRR' A
#
# COMPACT_ATOMS: atom_id res chain seq x y z
N MET A 1 -1.31 13.30 -16.49
CA MET A 1 -0.76 11.94 -16.29
C MET A 1 -0.93 11.60 -14.82
N LYS A 2 -1.73 10.58 -14.46
CA LYS A 2 -1.82 10.14 -13.06
C LYS A 2 -0.57 9.31 -12.76
N SER A 3 0.31 9.83 -11.94
CA SER A 3 1.58 9.20 -11.57
C SER A 3 1.31 7.87 -10.86
N GLU A 4 1.80 6.77 -11.41
CA GLU A 4 1.81 5.47 -10.74
C GLU A 4 2.82 5.51 -9.60
N GLN A 5 2.36 5.28 -8.37
CA GLN A 5 3.19 5.29 -7.18
C GLN A 5 3.58 3.87 -6.81
N HIS A 6 4.85 3.69 -6.48
CA HIS A 6 5.43 2.39 -6.13
C HIS A 6 6.10 2.46 -4.77
N TYR A 7 5.92 1.43 -3.96
CA TYR A 7 6.55 1.32 -2.65
C TYR A 7 6.91 -0.14 -2.36
N THR A 8 8.19 -0.40 -2.11
CA THR A 8 8.64 -1.71 -1.62
C THR A 8 8.49 -1.75 -0.11
N VAL A 9 7.81 -2.78 0.40
CA VAL A 9 7.56 -2.94 1.82
C VAL A 9 8.86 -3.27 2.55
N THR A 10 9.24 -2.40 3.49
CA THR A 10 10.40 -2.55 4.35
C THR A 10 10.00 -2.83 5.80
N LYS A 11 10.97 -3.15 6.66
CA LYS A 11 10.75 -3.29 8.11
C LYS A 11 10.29 -1.98 8.75
N ASP A 12 10.79 -0.86 8.25
CA ASP A 12 10.47 0.51 8.70
C ASP A 12 9.28 1.12 7.95
N ALA A 13 8.37 0.30 7.40
CA ALA A 13 7.29 0.79 6.57
C ALA A 13 6.32 1.72 7.32
N ASP A 14 6.22 1.64 8.64
CA ASP A 14 5.45 2.58 9.46
C ASP A 14 6.02 4.01 9.42
N ARG A 15 7.35 4.13 9.29
CA ARG A 15 8.07 5.41 9.33
C ARG A 15 8.39 5.93 7.92
N LEU A 16 8.63 5.03 6.97
CA LEU A 16 9.09 5.35 5.63
C LEU A 16 7.97 5.28 4.57
N ALA A 17 6.79 4.77 4.91
CA ALA A 17 5.71 4.73 3.95
C ALA A 17 5.30 6.15 3.53
N PRO A 18 5.05 6.37 2.23
CA PRO A 18 4.53 7.64 1.76
C PRO A 18 3.12 7.88 2.31
N ASN A 19 2.72 9.15 2.48
CA ASN A 19 1.44 9.53 3.09
C ASN A 19 0.20 8.82 2.50
N TRP A 20 0.21 8.52 1.20
CA TRP A 20 -0.88 7.82 0.53
C TRP A 20 -1.04 6.34 0.98
N LEU A 21 0.02 5.76 1.55
CA LEU A 21 0.10 4.40 2.08
C LEU A 21 0.16 4.36 3.61
N ALA A 22 0.83 5.33 4.25
CA ALA A 22 1.03 5.41 5.70
C ALA A 22 -0.29 5.41 6.49
N SER A 23 -1.33 6.05 5.97
CA SER A 23 -2.67 6.04 6.57
C SER A 23 -3.33 4.64 6.67
N ARG A 24 -2.70 3.60 6.10
CA ARG A 24 -3.35 2.33 5.78
C ARG A 24 -2.57 1.10 6.24
N ILE A 25 -1.44 1.26 6.93
CA ILE A 25 -0.57 0.16 7.37
C ILE A 25 -0.88 -0.25 8.82
N ASN A 26 -1.06 -1.54 9.06
CA ASN A 26 -1.00 -2.14 10.39
C ASN A 26 0.34 -2.87 10.59
N TYR A 27 1.10 -2.47 11.61
CA TYR A 27 2.47 -2.90 11.91
C TYR A 27 2.61 -4.37 12.33
N LYS A 28 1.59 -4.98 12.94
CA LYS A 28 1.68 -6.39 13.41
C LYS A 28 1.60 -7.39 12.27
N THR A 29 0.88 -7.02 11.22
CA THR A 29 0.64 -7.82 10.03
C THR A 29 0.42 -6.80 8.93
N ILE A 30 1.40 -6.53 8.07
CA ILE A 30 1.38 -5.46 7.05
C ILE A 30 0.12 -5.61 6.18
N LYS A 31 -0.96 -5.01 6.68
CA LYS A 31 -2.30 -5.01 6.14
C LYS A 31 -2.50 -3.61 5.62
N LEU A 32 -2.77 -3.53 4.33
CA LEU A 32 -2.99 -2.32 3.58
C LEU A 32 -4.49 -2.16 3.41
N LEU A 33 -5.08 -1.23 4.15
CA LEU A 33 -6.50 -0.90 4.02
C LEU A 33 -6.68 0.25 3.03
N TYR A 34 -6.99 -0.09 1.79
CA TYR A 34 -7.29 0.91 0.76
C TYR A 34 -8.76 1.30 0.80
N ARG A 35 -9.06 2.59 0.62
CA ARG A 35 -10.41 3.07 0.29
C ARG A 35 -10.32 3.93 -0.95
N ASP A 36 -11.06 3.54 -1.97
CA ASP A 36 -11.12 4.28 -3.22
C ASP A 36 -12.06 5.50 -3.08
N LYS A 37 -12.07 6.38 -4.09
CA LYS A 37 -12.90 7.60 -4.09
C LYS A 37 -14.39 7.28 -4.17
N ASP A 38 -14.74 6.15 -4.78
CA ASP A 38 -16.09 5.60 -4.87
C ASP A 38 -16.51 4.88 -3.57
N GLY A 39 -15.68 4.91 -2.52
CA GLY A 39 -15.97 4.39 -1.20
C GLY A 39 -15.68 2.89 -1.01
N HIS A 40 -15.22 2.20 -2.06
CA HIS A 40 -14.84 0.80 -2.04
C HIS A 40 -13.59 0.61 -1.17
N ALA A 41 -13.72 -0.19 -0.12
CA ALA A 41 -12.60 -0.55 0.74
C ALA A 41 -12.04 -1.92 0.37
N GLU A 42 -10.74 -2.00 0.06
CA GLU A 42 -10.02 -3.25 -0.18
C GLU A 42 -8.96 -3.45 0.89
N LEU A 43 -8.92 -4.65 1.47
CA LEU A 43 -7.84 -5.06 2.37
C LEU A 43 -6.86 -5.95 1.62
N LYS A 44 -5.60 -5.53 1.53
CA LYS A 44 -4.51 -6.35 0.99
C LYS A 44 -3.49 -6.69 2.06
N ARG A 45 -2.90 -7.87 1.95
CA ARG A 45 -1.76 -8.28 2.78
C ARG A 45 -0.51 -8.20 1.93
N ALA A 46 0.52 -7.58 2.48
CA ALA A 46 1.85 -7.53 1.88
C ALA A 46 2.87 -8.06 2.90
N GLN A 47 4.02 -8.50 2.41
CA GLN A 47 5.16 -8.93 3.20
C GLN A 47 6.36 -8.03 2.93
N ILE A 48 7.36 -8.08 3.79
CA ILE A 48 8.62 -7.39 3.55
C ILE A 48 9.22 -7.90 2.24
N GLY A 49 9.61 -6.98 1.37
CA GLY A 49 10.09 -7.27 0.02
C GLY A 49 9.00 -7.25 -1.06
N ASP A 50 7.71 -7.31 -0.71
CA ASP A 50 6.63 -7.11 -1.67
C ASP A 50 6.63 -5.67 -2.20
N THR A 51 6.19 -5.50 -3.44
CA THR A 51 6.05 -4.17 -4.06
C THR A 51 4.58 -3.79 -4.16
N VAL A 52 4.21 -2.71 -3.50
CA VAL A 52 2.89 -2.11 -3.55
C VAL A 52 2.87 -1.07 -4.67
N GLN A 53 1.84 -1.12 -5.50
CA GLN A 53 1.65 -0.20 -6.62
C GLN A 53 0.29 0.47 -6.49
N PHE A 54 0.24 1.77 -6.75
CA PHE A 54 -0.99 2.56 -6.70
C PHE A 54 -1.13 3.44 -7.94
N ASN A 55 -2.16 3.19 -8.73
CA ASN A 55 -2.44 3.92 -9.98
C ASN A 55 -3.46 5.06 -9.81
N GLY A 56 -3.74 5.48 -8.58
CA GLY A 56 -4.76 6.50 -8.30
C GLY A 56 -6.19 5.98 -8.21
N ARG A 57 -6.43 4.69 -8.47
CA ARG A 57 -7.75 4.02 -8.32
C ARG A 57 -7.67 2.69 -7.59
N ARG A 58 -6.62 1.90 -7.83
CA ARG A 58 -6.45 0.54 -7.29
C ARG A 58 -5.07 0.37 -6.69
N LEU A 59 -5.01 -0.51 -5.69
CA LEU A 59 -3.81 -0.90 -4.99
C LEU A 59 -3.46 -2.35 -5.38
N SER A 60 -2.27 -2.56 -5.91
CA SER A 60 -1.77 -3.87 -6.34
C SER A 60 -0.55 -4.26 -5.51
N VAL A 61 -0.40 -5.55 -5.23
CA VAL A 61 0.77 -6.09 -4.51
C VAL A 61 1.44 -7.09 -5.43
N GLY A 62 2.63 -6.73 -5.92
CA GLY A 62 3.53 -7.65 -6.61
C GLY A 62 4.32 -8.43 -5.57
N ARG A 63 4.26 -9.76 -5.66
CA ARG A 63 5.03 -10.68 -4.80
C ARG A 63 6.28 -11.12 -5.55
N ARG A 64 7.40 -11.22 -4.82
CA ARG A 64 8.65 -11.80 -5.32
C ARG A 64 8.62 -13.32 -5.22
#